data_AF-A0A2N2GUJ2-F1
#
_entry.id   AF-A0A2N2GUJ2-F1
#
_cell.length_a   1.000
_cell.length_b   1.000
_cell.length_c   1.000
_cell.angle_alpha   90.00
_cell.angle_beta   90.00
_cell.angle_gamma   90.00
#
_symmetry.space_group_name_H-M   'P 1'
#
loop_
_entity.id
_entity.type
_entity.pdbx_description
1 polymer ?
#
loop_
_entity_poly.entity_id
_entity_poly.type
_entity_poly.pdbx_seq_one_letter_code
_entity_poly.pdbx_strand_id
1 'polypeptide(L)'
;MEPPAAPFSFREEDFQLFQEERRANNRFNKDRLALKEKLARIGARLLADSVPSSWTMEIGSEHPAVWNQRQVDRLEVFFMRPEEERRTLSRALNREIPMSVLMQAPSPLYAHASLGFFLDEQGIEVGFRLPFLAIGDRFQLRKMIADPGWAAVLSSFSDALSGFVFGIFSLGKVEEKDSSLPELWDQELELLEKSGHGDHRAYLGIVKRIHVADAVAVEEIDTLLGPLLRTLGRFAMDHVWMHDRDLLGLDGMIAAQVSVNQAERERSEQIRQELIQPRPVVARPIMTSQHPQQTPARENDHRPSPRNQTQPRPSQQAPRRDAPQSQSGRRPEAPRRESPAQAPAAAAARPQKPRPPRQEKRPITSVDPGAHVYLATGPFAGKEAIVLSELPDGHLRVRVGIMQMTVEMKDCLTGRD
;
A
#
# COMPACT_ATOMS: atom_id res chain seq x y z
N MET A 1 16.23 9.12 -44.13
CA MET A 1 16.88 7.97 -43.47
C MET A 1 17.04 8.34 -42.02
N GLU A 2 16.25 7.71 -41.16
CA GLU A 2 16.41 7.84 -39.72
C GLU A 2 17.74 7.16 -39.33
N PRO A 3 18.60 7.79 -38.51
CA PRO A 3 19.85 7.17 -38.10
C PRO A 3 19.57 5.82 -37.43
N PRO A 4 20.43 4.80 -37.61
CA PRO A 4 20.26 3.53 -36.93
C PRO A 4 20.20 3.79 -35.43
N ALA A 5 19.19 3.21 -34.77
CA ALA A 5 19.02 3.35 -33.33
C ALA A 5 20.31 2.89 -32.64
N ALA A 6 20.84 3.72 -31.73
CA ALA A 6 22.04 3.37 -30.99
C ALA A 6 21.81 2.07 -30.19
N PRO A 7 22.82 1.17 -30.11
CA PRO A 7 22.68 -0.09 -29.39
C PRO A 7 22.39 0.17 -27.90
N PHE A 8 21.56 -0.69 -27.31
CA PHE A 8 21.18 -0.62 -25.91
C PHE A 8 22.22 -1.30 -25.00
N SER A 9 23.37 -0.67 -24.79
CA SER A 9 24.41 -1.15 -23.86
C SER A 9 24.37 -0.40 -22.52
N PHE A 10 24.73 -1.07 -21.42
CA PHE A 10 24.88 -0.45 -20.09
C PHE A 10 26.34 -0.05 -19.81
N ARG A 11 26.53 0.93 -18.93
CA ARG A 11 27.84 1.28 -18.39
C ARG A 11 27.86 1.10 -16.88
N GLU A 12 29.04 0.98 -16.29
CA GLU A 12 29.19 0.85 -14.84
C GLU A 12 28.54 2.04 -14.09
N GLU A 13 28.59 3.25 -14.65
CA GLU A 13 28.00 4.43 -14.02
C GLU A 13 26.48 4.33 -13.88
N ASP A 14 25.80 3.59 -14.76
CA ASP A 14 24.36 3.36 -14.68
C ASP A 14 23.99 2.64 -13.37
N PHE A 15 24.79 1.66 -12.95
CA PHE A 15 24.59 0.88 -11.71
C PHE A 15 25.05 1.66 -10.47
N GLN A 16 26.09 2.49 -10.58
CA GLN A 16 26.58 3.30 -9.46
C GLN A 16 25.54 4.31 -8.94
N LEU A 17 24.53 4.70 -9.73
CA LEU A 17 23.44 5.59 -9.31
C LEU A 17 22.64 5.06 -8.11
N PHE A 18 22.74 3.76 -7.86
CA PHE A 18 22.06 3.03 -6.79
C PHE A 18 23.00 2.66 -5.65
N GLN A 19 24.20 3.23 -5.54
CA GLN A 19 25.01 3.08 -4.32
C GLN A 19 24.36 3.81 -3.14
N GLU A 20 24.50 3.29 -1.92
CA GLU A 20 23.87 3.81 -0.69
C GLU A 20 24.02 5.34 -0.53
N GLU A 21 25.22 5.88 -0.80
CA GLU A 21 25.53 7.31 -0.71
C GLU A 21 24.77 8.17 -1.75
N ARG A 22 24.34 7.57 -2.86
CA ARG A 22 23.67 8.25 -3.97
C ARG A 22 22.15 8.13 -3.90
N ARG A 23 21.58 7.03 -3.39
CA ARG A 23 20.13 6.71 -3.44
C ARG A 23 19.20 7.84 -2.95
N ALA A 24 19.61 8.59 -1.93
CA ALA A 24 18.83 9.68 -1.35
C ALA A 24 19.19 11.08 -1.91
N ASN A 25 20.22 11.18 -2.76
CA ASN A 25 20.77 12.45 -3.20
C ASN A 25 20.11 12.92 -4.50
N ASN A 26 19.46 14.08 -4.44
CA ASN A 26 18.75 14.70 -5.58
C ASN A 26 19.66 15.13 -6.73
N ARG A 27 20.97 15.27 -6.50
CA ARG A 27 21.94 15.62 -7.57
C ARG A 27 21.92 14.61 -8.72
N PHE A 28 21.64 13.34 -8.42
CA PHE A 28 21.63 12.25 -9.40
C PHE A 28 20.26 12.03 -10.06
N ASN A 29 19.24 12.85 -9.77
CA ASN A 29 17.90 12.67 -10.34
C ASN A 29 17.90 12.85 -11.87
N LYS A 30 18.75 13.74 -12.41
CA LYS A 30 18.88 13.92 -13.86
C LYS A 30 19.45 12.67 -14.52
N ASP A 31 20.47 12.06 -13.92
CA ASP A 31 21.11 10.85 -14.45
C ASP A 31 20.15 9.65 -14.36
N ARG A 32 19.40 9.53 -13.26
CA ARG A 32 18.34 8.52 -13.12
C ARG A 32 17.22 8.69 -14.14
N LEU A 33 16.83 9.94 -14.45
CA LEU A 33 15.83 10.21 -15.48
C LEU A 33 16.33 9.77 -16.86
N ALA A 34 17.58 10.09 -17.22
CA ALA A 34 18.18 9.64 -18.46
C ALA A 34 18.27 8.10 -18.53
N LEU A 35 18.62 7.45 -17.42
CA LEU A 35 18.61 6.00 -17.31
C LEU A 35 17.19 5.43 -17.45
N LYS A 36 16.18 6.05 -16.84
CA LYS A 36 14.78 5.67 -16.99
C LYS A 36 14.30 5.75 -18.45
N GLU A 37 14.67 6.80 -19.17
CA GLU A 37 14.36 6.94 -20.61
C GLU A 37 15.06 5.88 -21.47
N LYS A 38 16.29 5.51 -21.11
CA LYS A 38 17.02 4.38 -21.72
C LYS A 38 16.31 3.06 -21.45
N LEU A 39 15.92 2.79 -20.20
CA LEU A 39 15.15 1.60 -19.80
C LEU A 39 13.79 1.54 -20.52
N ALA A 40 13.12 2.68 -20.72
CA ALA A 40 11.86 2.75 -21.46
C ALA A 40 11.99 2.29 -22.90
N ARG A 41 13.07 2.68 -23.59
CA ARG A 41 13.34 2.27 -24.97
C ARG A 41 13.67 0.78 -25.06
N ILE A 42 14.48 0.27 -24.12
CA ILE A 42 14.77 -1.17 -24.01
C ILE A 42 13.47 -1.95 -23.79
N GLY A 43 12.67 -1.51 -22.81
CA GLY A 43 11.39 -2.12 -22.48
C GLY A 43 10.41 -2.13 -23.65
N ALA A 44 10.35 -1.06 -24.45
CA ALA A 44 9.50 -1.00 -25.63
C ALA A 44 9.90 -2.02 -26.71
N ARG A 45 11.21 -2.23 -26.94
CA ARG A 45 11.71 -3.27 -27.85
C ARG A 45 11.37 -4.67 -27.34
N LEU A 46 11.60 -4.91 -26.04
CA LEU A 46 11.27 -6.18 -25.39
C LEU A 46 9.76 -6.46 -25.39
N LEU A 47 8.93 -5.42 -25.23
CA LEU A 47 7.47 -5.54 -25.27
C LEU A 47 6.99 -6.06 -26.64
N ALA A 48 7.61 -5.58 -27.72
CA ALA A 48 7.25 -5.98 -29.08
C ALA A 48 7.64 -7.44 -29.39
N ASP A 49 8.81 -7.89 -28.92
CA ASP A 49 9.44 -9.13 -29.40
C ASP A 49 9.48 -10.28 -28.38
N SER A 50 9.33 -9.98 -27.09
CA SER A 50 9.70 -10.92 -26.01
C SER A 50 8.65 -11.08 -24.92
N VAL A 51 7.64 -10.22 -24.88
CA VAL A 51 6.58 -10.21 -23.87
C VAL A 51 5.26 -10.57 -24.55
N PRO A 52 4.29 -11.19 -23.82
CA PRO A 52 2.97 -11.43 -24.38
C PRO A 52 2.36 -10.16 -24.98
N SER A 53 1.82 -10.25 -26.21
CA SER A 53 1.38 -9.09 -26.98
C SER A 53 0.22 -8.30 -26.36
N SER A 54 -0.56 -8.93 -25.48
CA SER A 54 -1.65 -8.27 -24.74
C SER A 54 -1.16 -7.49 -23.52
N TRP A 55 0.07 -7.70 -23.08
CA TRP A 55 0.58 -7.07 -21.88
C TRP A 55 0.99 -5.62 -22.14
N THR A 56 0.96 -4.82 -21.09
CA THR A 56 1.34 -3.40 -21.12
C THR A 56 2.61 -3.21 -20.31
N MET A 57 3.49 -2.33 -20.78
CA MET A 57 4.68 -1.91 -20.06
C MET A 57 4.37 -0.70 -19.17
N GLU A 58 4.87 -0.71 -17.93
CA GLU A 58 5.06 0.50 -17.15
C GLU A 58 6.45 0.52 -16.48
N ILE A 59 6.83 1.66 -15.91
CA ILE A 59 8.19 1.93 -15.47
C ILE A 59 8.16 2.61 -14.09
N GLY A 60 9.05 2.18 -13.22
CA GLY A 60 9.19 2.69 -11.86
C GLY A 60 9.54 4.18 -11.80
N SER A 61 9.39 4.77 -10.61
CA SER A 61 9.76 6.16 -10.38
C SER A 61 11.26 6.34 -10.18
N GLU A 62 11.81 7.40 -10.75
CA GLU A 62 13.24 7.77 -10.70
C GLU A 62 13.61 8.75 -9.58
N HIS A 63 12.64 9.25 -8.83
CA HIS A 63 12.85 10.28 -7.82
C HIS A 63 12.56 9.78 -6.38
N PRO A 64 13.33 10.27 -5.39
CA PRO A 64 13.00 10.13 -3.97
C PRO A 64 11.62 10.70 -3.65
N ALA A 65 10.77 9.91 -3.01
CA ALA A 65 9.41 10.24 -2.61
C ALA A 65 9.07 9.64 -1.23
N VAL A 66 7.96 10.04 -0.61
CA VAL A 66 7.61 9.54 0.73
C VAL A 66 7.41 8.01 0.74
N TRP A 67 6.78 7.46 -0.30
CA TRP A 67 6.47 6.03 -0.42
C TRP A 67 7.71 5.15 -0.64
N ASN A 68 8.81 5.70 -1.18
CA ASN A 68 10.10 5.01 -1.27
C ASN A 68 11.09 5.43 -0.17
N GLN A 69 10.61 5.98 0.94
CA GLN A 69 11.43 6.43 2.07
C GLN A 69 12.48 7.47 1.66
N ARG A 70 12.20 8.24 0.61
CA ARG A 70 13.11 9.23 0.00
C ARG A 70 14.41 8.61 -0.49
N GLN A 71 14.35 7.38 -1.02
CA GLN A 71 15.49 6.67 -1.58
C GLN A 71 15.09 5.98 -2.88
N VAL A 72 16.01 5.97 -3.85
CA VAL A 72 15.86 5.20 -5.10
C VAL A 72 16.97 4.16 -5.11
N ASP A 73 16.65 2.94 -4.69
CA ASP A 73 17.55 1.79 -4.61
C ASP A 73 17.64 1.00 -5.93
N ARG A 74 16.67 1.19 -6.82
CA ARG A 74 16.60 0.53 -8.13
C ARG A 74 15.73 1.32 -9.11
N LEU A 75 15.85 1.01 -10.40
CA LEU A 75 14.86 1.33 -11.42
C LEU A 75 14.25 0.06 -11.99
N GLU A 76 12.98 0.13 -12.36
CA GLU A 76 12.19 -1.06 -12.68
C GLU A 76 11.44 -0.86 -14.00
N VAL A 77 11.46 -1.86 -14.87
CA VAL A 77 10.58 -1.96 -16.03
C VAL A 77 9.76 -3.23 -15.86
N PHE A 78 8.44 -3.07 -15.91
CA PHE A 78 7.53 -4.15 -15.66
C PHE A 78 6.48 -4.25 -16.76
N PHE A 79 6.09 -5.48 -17.00
CA PHE A 79 5.09 -5.90 -17.95
C PHE A 79 3.98 -6.57 -17.16
N MET A 80 2.74 -6.16 -17.43
CA MET A 80 1.56 -6.67 -16.73
C MET A 80 0.45 -6.95 -17.73
N ARG A 81 -0.46 -7.85 -17.37
CA ARG A 81 -1.71 -8.13 -18.10
C ARG A 81 -2.49 -6.85 -18.44
N PRO A 82 -3.38 -6.83 -19.45
CA PRO A 82 -4.16 -5.65 -19.83
C PRO A 82 -4.82 -4.90 -18.68
N GLU A 83 -4.94 -3.57 -18.81
CA GLU A 83 -5.56 -2.72 -17.79
C GLU A 83 -7.01 -3.13 -17.47
N GLU A 84 -7.76 -3.59 -18.46
CA GLU A 84 -9.15 -4.05 -18.28
C GLU A 84 -9.23 -5.24 -17.31
N GLU A 85 -8.34 -6.22 -17.46
CA GLU A 85 -8.27 -7.37 -16.56
C GLU A 85 -7.81 -6.96 -15.17
N ARG A 86 -6.79 -6.08 -15.07
CA ARG A 86 -6.36 -5.50 -13.79
C ARG A 86 -7.54 -4.83 -13.07
N ARG A 87 -8.33 -4.03 -13.79
CA ARG A 87 -9.51 -3.35 -13.24
C ARG A 87 -10.59 -4.34 -12.82
N THR A 88 -10.82 -5.41 -13.58
CA THR A 88 -11.80 -6.45 -13.25
C THR A 88 -11.40 -7.19 -11.97
N LEU A 89 -10.14 -7.64 -11.90
CA LEU A 89 -9.58 -8.27 -10.72
C LEU A 89 -9.65 -7.35 -9.49
N SER A 90 -9.22 -6.09 -9.64
CA SER A 90 -9.29 -5.12 -8.56
C SER A 90 -10.72 -4.88 -8.10
N ARG A 91 -11.71 -4.77 -8.99
CA ARG A 91 -13.13 -4.62 -8.56
C ARG A 91 -13.62 -5.81 -7.74
N ALA A 92 -13.22 -7.03 -8.10
CA ALA A 92 -13.58 -8.23 -7.35
C ALA A 92 -12.90 -8.30 -5.98
N LEU A 93 -11.66 -7.81 -5.87
CA LEU A 93 -10.80 -7.98 -4.69
C LEU A 93 -10.60 -6.71 -3.85
N ASN A 94 -11.12 -5.56 -4.27
CA ASN A 94 -10.89 -4.24 -3.67
C ASN A 94 -11.32 -4.11 -2.19
N ARG A 95 -11.96 -5.13 -1.62
CA ARG A 95 -12.32 -5.19 -0.20
C ARG A 95 -11.21 -5.68 0.71
N GLU A 96 -10.15 -6.29 0.17
CA GLU A 96 -9.19 -7.05 0.97
C GLU A 96 -7.89 -6.30 1.29
N ILE A 97 -7.54 -5.22 0.57
CA ILE A 97 -6.30 -4.48 0.81
C ILE A 97 -6.55 -3.32 1.77
N PRO A 98 -5.95 -3.30 2.98
CA PRO A 98 -6.09 -2.18 3.89
C PRO A 98 -5.56 -0.87 3.28
N MET A 99 -6.25 0.24 3.51
CA MET A 99 -5.86 1.56 2.97
C MET A 99 -4.44 1.97 3.41
N SER A 100 -4.03 1.59 4.63
CA SER A 100 -2.68 1.84 5.14
C SER A 100 -1.59 1.23 4.25
N VAL A 101 -1.87 0.07 3.66
CA VAL A 101 -0.95 -0.63 2.76
C VAL A 101 -0.94 0.05 1.39
N LEU A 102 -2.10 0.43 0.86
CA LEU A 102 -2.20 1.17 -0.41
C LEU A 102 -1.44 2.50 -0.36
N MET A 103 -1.43 3.18 0.79
CA MET A 103 -0.67 4.43 0.97
C MET A 103 0.84 4.23 0.95
N GLN A 104 1.34 3.07 1.39
CA GLN A 104 2.77 2.75 1.39
C GLN A 104 3.25 2.26 0.02
N ALA A 105 2.36 1.64 -0.74
CA ALA A 105 2.65 0.99 -2.00
C ALA A 105 1.61 1.39 -3.07
N PRO A 106 1.58 2.67 -3.51
CA PRO A 106 0.55 3.15 -4.42
C PRO A 106 0.67 2.59 -5.84
N SER A 107 1.78 1.90 -6.16
CA SER A 107 2.01 1.37 -7.49
C SER A 107 1.15 0.12 -7.74
N PRO A 108 0.46 0.00 -8.89
CA PRO A 108 -0.23 -1.22 -9.31
C PRO A 108 0.66 -2.47 -9.26
N LEU A 109 1.99 -2.28 -9.35
CA LEU A 109 3.02 -3.29 -9.19
C LEU A 109 2.82 -4.25 -8.02
N TYR A 110 2.32 -3.77 -6.89
CA TYR A 110 2.22 -4.60 -5.71
C TYR A 110 0.94 -5.42 -5.69
N ALA A 111 -0.08 -5.03 -6.46
CA ALA A 111 -1.41 -5.65 -6.47
C ALA A 111 -1.58 -6.73 -7.55
N HIS A 112 -0.58 -6.93 -8.40
CA HIS A 112 -0.67 -7.82 -9.56
C HIS A 112 0.66 -8.54 -9.79
N ALA A 113 0.58 -9.78 -10.27
CA ALA A 113 1.74 -10.46 -10.81
C ALA A 113 2.31 -9.69 -12.00
N SER A 114 3.64 -9.69 -12.13
CA SER A 114 4.35 -8.96 -13.18
C SER A 114 5.54 -9.74 -13.71
N LEU A 115 5.86 -9.50 -14.99
CA LEU A 115 7.17 -9.79 -15.57
C LEU A 115 7.98 -8.52 -15.53
N GLY A 116 9.30 -8.61 -15.50
CA GLY A 116 10.09 -7.41 -15.69
C GLY A 116 11.57 -7.61 -15.53
N PHE A 117 12.26 -6.49 -15.59
CA PHE A 117 13.65 -6.41 -15.18
C PHE A 117 13.91 -5.15 -14.36
N PHE A 118 14.90 -5.25 -13.49
CA PHE A 118 15.18 -4.30 -12.44
C PHE A 118 16.67 -4.05 -12.41
N LEU A 119 17.06 -2.80 -12.33
CA LEU A 119 18.45 -2.39 -12.33
C LEU A 119 18.77 -1.75 -10.98
N ASP A 120 19.72 -2.33 -10.25
CA ASP A 120 20.20 -1.87 -8.95
C ASP A 120 21.73 -1.78 -8.95
N GLU A 121 22.38 -1.65 -7.78
CA GLU A 121 23.86 -1.58 -7.75
C GLU A 121 24.54 -2.92 -8.08
N GLN A 122 23.84 -4.05 -7.94
CA GLN A 122 24.39 -5.39 -8.09
C GLN A 122 24.30 -5.90 -9.53
N GLY A 123 23.41 -5.32 -10.33
CA GLY A 123 23.29 -5.62 -11.74
C GLY A 123 21.84 -5.52 -12.23
N ILE A 124 21.48 -6.43 -13.13
CA ILE A 124 20.12 -6.55 -13.67
C ILE A 124 19.48 -7.80 -13.08
N GLU A 125 18.33 -7.65 -12.49
CA GLU A 125 17.45 -8.74 -12.10
C GLU A 125 16.35 -8.89 -13.16
N VAL A 126 16.12 -10.09 -13.66
CA VAL A 126 15.03 -10.39 -14.60
C VAL A 126 14.15 -11.44 -13.97
N GLY A 127 12.83 -11.23 -13.92
CA GLY A 127 12.00 -12.16 -13.19
C GLY A 127 10.51 -12.06 -13.43
N PHE A 128 9.84 -13.16 -13.10
CA PHE A 128 8.42 -13.19 -12.77
C PHE A 128 8.28 -12.92 -11.27
N ARG A 129 7.44 -11.95 -10.90
CA ARG A 129 7.19 -11.56 -9.52
C ARG A 129 5.70 -11.67 -9.20
N LEU A 130 5.42 -12.32 -8.07
CA LEU A 130 4.11 -12.44 -7.46
C LEU A 130 4.13 -11.77 -6.08
N PRO A 131 3.79 -10.47 -6.01
CA PRO A 131 3.82 -9.73 -4.75
C PRO A 131 2.76 -10.19 -3.76
N PHE A 132 2.98 -9.88 -2.47
CA PHE A 132 2.02 -10.20 -1.41
C PHE A 132 0.61 -9.62 -1.66
N LEU A 133 0.46 -8.45 -2.29
CA LEU A 133 -0.88 -7.88 -2.52
C LEU A 133 -1.52 -8.36 -3.83
N ALA A 134 -0.86 -9.25 -4.59
CA ALA A 134 -1.41 -9.89 -5.77
C ALA A 134 -2.37 -11.04 -5.40
N ILE A 135 -3.38 -10.71 -4.60
CA ILE A 135 -4.31 -11.65 -3.96
C ILE A 135 -4.92 -12.62 -4.98
N GLY A 136 -5.44 -12.08 -6.09
CA GLY A 136 -6.07 -12.89 -7.13
C GLY A 136 -5.11 -13.87 -7.79
N ASP A 137 -3.90 -13.40 -8.10
CA ASP A 137 -2.86 -14.23 -8.71
C ASP A 137 -2.37 -15.34 -7.77
N ARG A 138 -2.27 -15.04 -6.46
CA ARG A 138 -1.93 -16.06 -5.46
C ARG A 138 -3.03 -17.11 -5.33
N PHE A 139 -4.31 -16.71 -5.30
CA PHE A 139 -5.40 -17.67 -5.23
C PHE A 139 -5.49 -18.52 -6.49
N GLN A 140 -5.29 -17.92 -7.67
CA GLN A 140 -5.20 -18.63 -8.94
C GLN A 140 -4.11 -19.69 -8.87
N LEU A 141 -2.91 -19.28 -8.46
CA LEU A 141 -1.76 -20.17 -8.35
C LEU A 141 -2.00 -21.29 -7.32
N ARG A 142 -2.60 -21.00 -6.16
CA ARG A 142 -3.01 -22.03 -5.17
C ARG A 142 -3.95 -23.08 -5.78
N LYS A 143 -4.91 -22.65 -6.60
CA LYS A 143 -5.81 -23.59 -7.30
C LYS A 143 -5.05 -24.49 -8.27
N MET A 144 -4.06 -23.94 -8.97
CA MET A 144 -3.20 -24.71 -9.87
C MET A 144 -2.29 -25.69 -9.12
N ILE A 145 -1.70 -25.27 -8.00
CA ILE A 145 -0.85 -26.13 -7.16
C ILE A 145 -1.63 -27.32 -6.60
N ALA A 146 -2.91 -27.13 -6.29
CA ALA A 146 -3.78 -28.20 -5.83
C ALA A 146 -4.17 -29.21 -6.94
N ASP A 147 -3.90 -28.91 -8.20
CA ASP A 147 -4.16 -29.82 -9.32
C ASP A 147 -3.11 -30.96 -9.35
N PRO A 148 -3.52 -32.24 -9.46
CA PRO A 148 -2.59 -33.36 -9.54
C PRO A 148 -1.58 -33.28 -10.70
N GLY A 149 -1.90 -32.52 -11.76
CA GLY A 149 -1.03 -32.27 -12.92
C GLY A 149 0.06 -31.22 -12.67
N TRP A 150 0.07 -30.54 -11.52
CA TRP A 150 1.00 -29.45 -11.23
C TRP A 150 2.47 -29.83 -11.41
N ALA A 151 2.87 -31.01 -10.93
CA ALA A 151 4.24 -31.50 -11.07
C ALA A 151 4.69 -31.67 -12.52
N ALA A 152 3.78 -32.11 -13.40
CA ALA A 152 4.05 -32.25 -14.82
C ALA A 152 4.19 -30.87 -15.50
N VAL A 153 3.39 -29.89 -15.07
CA VAL A 153 3.51 -28.50 -15.54
C VAL A 153 4.87 -27.93 -15.18
N LEU A 154 5.30 -28.00 -13.92
CA LEU A 154 6.61 -27.51 -13.48
C LEU A 154 7.77 -28.21 -14.21
N SER A 155 7.69 -29.53 -14.36
CA SER A 155 8.70 -30.31 -15.09
C SER A 155 8.83 -29.85 -16.56
N SER A 156 7.75 -29.36 -17.18
CA SER A 156 7.81 -28.84 -18.55
C SER A 156 8.60 -27.53 -18.70
N PHE A 157 8.87 -26.84 -17.58
CA PHE A 157 9.64 -25.59 -17.53
C PHE A 157 11.04 -25.76 -16.93
N SER A 158 11.41 -26.92 -16.37
CA SER A 158 12.65 -27.10 -15.60
C SER A 158 13.90 -26.68 -16.39
N ASP A 159 14.01 -27.14 -17.64
CA ASP A 159 15.17 -26.86 -18.49
C ASP A 159 15.21 -25.39 -18.88
N ALA A 160 14.05 -24.80 -19.18
CA ALA A 160 13.93 -23.41 -19.59
C ALA A 160 14.22 -22.44 -18.44
N LEU A 161 13.89 -22.85 -17.20
CA LEU A 161 14.14 -22.10 -15.97
C LEU A 161 15.50 -22.43 -15.33
N SER A 162 16.37 -23.15 -16.04
CA SER A 162 17.72 -23.43 -15.56
C SER A 162 18.50 -22.13 -15.31
N GLY A 163 19.07 -22.03 -14.10
CA GLY A 163 19.81 -20.85 -13.63
C GLY A 163 18.93 -19.69 -13.16
N PHE A 164 17.61 -19.90 -13.02
CA PHE A 164 16.76 -19.01 -12.24
C PHE A 164 16.71 -19.47 -10.79
N VAL A 165 16.59 -18.50 -9.88
CA VAL A 165 16.38 -18.66 -8.46
C VAL A 165 14.90 -18.53 -8.17
N PHE A 166 14.35 -19.44 -7.37
CA PHE A 166 12.99 -19.39 -6.88
C PHE A 166 12.94 -19.23 -5.36
N GLY A 167 11.95 -18.48 -4.88
CA GLY A 167 11.69 -18.28 -3.46
C GLY A 167 11.09 -16.91 -3.17
N ILE A 168 11.04 -16.55 -1.88
CA ILE A 168 10.61 -15.22 -1.44
C ILE A 168 11.78 -14.24 -1.44
N PHE A 169 11.54 -13.07 -2.03
CA PHE A 169 12.46 -11.96 -2.10
C PHE A 169 11.95 -10.85 -1.17
N SER A 170 12.71 -10.54 -0.12
CA SER A 170 12.39 -9.45 0.82
C SER A 170 13.68 -8.79 1.30
N LEU A 171 13.74 -7.46 1.24
CA LEU A 171 14.86 -6.65 1.73
C LEU A 171 16.27 -7.14 1.28
N GLY A 172 16.38 -7.67 0.06
CA GLY A 172 17.65 -8.18 -0.48
C GLY A 172 18.09 -9.54 0.08
N LYS A 173 17.23 -10.22 0.83
CA LYS A 173 17.41 -11.62 1.24
C LYS A 173 16.58 -12.51 0.33
N VAL A 174 17.19 -13.61 -0.09
CA VAL A 174 16.58 -14.67 -0.88
C VAL A 174 17.08 -15.98 -0.30
N GLU A 175 16.16 -16.88 0.01
CA GLU A 175 16.52 -18.28 0.21
C GLU A 175 16.29 -18.99 -1.11
N GLU A 176 17.37 -19.44 -1.76
CA GLU A 176 17.26 -20.14 -3.04
C GLU A 176 16.58 -21.50 -2.83
N LYS A 177 15.52 -21.73 -3.59
CA LYS A 177 14.76 -22.99 -3.63
C LYS A 177 14.69 -23.50 -5.06
N ASP A 178 14.46 -24.80 -5.20
CA ASP A 178 14.23 -25.45 -6.48
C ASP A 178 12.78 -25.23 -6.93
N SER A 179 12.59 -24.50 -8.05
CA SER A 179 11.25 -24.22 -8.60
C SER A 179 10.57 -25.45 -9.19
N SER A 180 11.30 -26.53 -9.44
CA SER A 180 10.75 -27.77 -9.99
C SER A 180 10.03 -28.63 -8.95
N LEU A 181 10.26 -28.38 -7.66
CA LEU A 181 9.65 -29.12 -6.55
C LEU A 181 8.24 -28.58 -6.24
N PRO A 182 7.16 -29.34 -6.57
CA PRO A 182 5.79 -28.85 -6.47
C PRO A 182 5.38 -28.45 -5.04
N GLU A 183 5.85 -29.19 -4.04
CA GLU A 183 5.53 -28.97 -2.62
C GLU A 183 6.08 -27.66 -2.06
N LEU A 184 7.13 -27.09 -2.67
CA LEU A 184 7.70 -25.83 -2.20
C LEU A 184 6.82 -24.64 -2.56
N TRP A 185 6.05 -24.72 -3.64
CA TRP A 185 5.22 -23.60 -4.08
C TRP A 185 4.13 -23.21 -3.07
N ASP A 186 3.43 -24.19 -2.49
CA ASP A 186 2.41 -23.91 -1.47
C ASP A 186 3.05 -23.39 -0.17
N GLN A 187 4.20 -23.94 0.21
CA GLN A 187 4.97 -23.49 1.39
C GLN A 187 5.45 -22.05 1.25
N GLU A 188 6.01 -21.68 0.09
CA GLU A 188 6.48 -20.32 -0.18
C GLU A 188 5.30 -19.34 -0.32
N LEU A 189 4.15 -19.75 -0.85
CA LEU A 189 2.94 -18.91 -0.82
C LEU A 189 2.45 -18.66 0.61
N GLU A 190 2.43 -19.68 1.46
CA GLU A 190 2.07 -19.54 2.86
C GLU A 190 3.06 -18.63 3.61
N LEU A 191 4.36 -18.76 3.34
CA LEU A 191 5.39 -17.93 3.92
C LEU A 191 5.33 -16.47 3.41
N LEU A 192 4.99 -16.25 2.14
CA LEU A 192 4.75 -14.92 1.58
C LEU A 192 3.57 -14.24 2.30
N GLU A 193 2.49 -14.99 2.55
CA GLU A 193 1.33 -14.47 3.26
C GLU A 193 1.64 -14.10 4.71
N LYS A 194 2.44 -14.92 5.40
CA LYS A 194 2.91 -14.63 6.76
C LYS A 194 3.84 -13.41 6.79
N SER A 195 4.78 -13.30 5.85
CA SER A 195 5.81 -12.26 5.82
C SER A 195 5.30 -10.91 5.31
N GLY A 196 4.35 -10.89 4.37
CA GLY A 196 3.85 -9.68 3.74
C GLY A 196 3.15 -8.70 4.67
N HIS A 197 2.76 -9.15 5.86
CA HIS A 197 2.27 -8.27 6.94
C HIS A 197 3.39 -7.38 7.53
N GLY A 198 4.64 -7.82 7.46
CA GLY A 198 5.81 -7.07 7.93
C GLY A 198 6.56 -6.32 6.82
N ASP A 199 6.57 -6.87 5.60
CA ASP A 199 7.19 -6.25 4.42
C ASP A 199 6.27 -6.36 3.20
N HIS A 200 5.56 -5.28 2.88
CA HIS A 200 4.66 -5.22 1.73
C HIS A 200 5.40 -5.27 0.38
N ARG A 201 6.74 -5.18 0.38
CA ARG A 201 7.56 -5.31 -0.82
C ARG A 201 8.02 -6.75 -1.07
N ALA A 202 7.70 -7.67 -0.16
CA ALA A 202 7.99 -9.08 -0.35
C ALA A 202 7.20 -9.65 -1.54
N TYR A 203 7.87 -10.49 -2.32
CA TYR A 203 7.25 -11.20 -3.44
C TYR A 203 7.80 -12.61 -3.55
N LEU A 204 6.95 -13.54 -3.99
CA LEU A 204 7.39 -14.84 -4.49
C LEU A 204 7.86 -14.64 -5.94
N GLY A 205 9.04 -15.15 -6.30
CA GLY A 205 9.59 -14.89 -7.62
C GLY A 205 10.33 -16.06 -8.23
N ILE A 206 10.40 -16.05 -9.57
CA ILE A 206 11.38 -16.80 -10.36
C ILE A 206 12.27 -15.76 -11.03
N VAL A 207 13.53 -15.71 -10.63
CA VAL A 207 14.40 -14.56 -10.89
C VAL A 207 15.79 -15.01 -11.34
N LYS A 208 16.35 -14.32 -12.34
CA LYS A 208 17.75 -14.48 -12.75
C LYS A 208 18.49 -13.17 -12.57
N ARG A 209 19.62 -13.22 -11.88
CA ARG A 209 20.53 -12.08 -11.72
C ARG A 209 21.62 -12.12 -12.80
N ILE A 210 21.81 -10.99 -13.47
CA ILE A 210 22.92 -10.71 -14.38
C ILE A 210 23.81 -9.70 -13.65
N HIS A 211 25.05 -10.06 -13.36
CA HIS A 211 25.96 -9.18 -12.63
C HIS A 211 26.40 -7.99 -13.50
N VAL A 212 26.85 -6.91 -12.84
CA VAL A 212 27.31 -5.67 -13.52
C VAL A 212 28.32 -5.97 -14.63
N ALA A 213 29.32 -6.81 -14.36
CA ALA A 213 30.37 -7.15 -15.33
C ALA A 213 29.78 -7.78 -16.61
N ASP A 214 28.84 -8.70 -16.45
CA ASP A 214 28.18 -9.38 -17.58
C ASP A 214 27.25 -8.42 -18.33
N ALA A 215 26.50 -7.57 -17.61
CA ALA A 215 25.59 -6.61 -18.21
C ALA A 215 26.30 -5.52 -19.02
N VAL A 216 27.49 -5.09 -18.57
CA VAL A 216 28.33 -4.08 -19.26
C VAL A 216 29.06 -4.68 -20.45
N ALA A 217 29.39 -5.97 -20.42
CA ALA A 217 30.07 -6.66 -21.52
C ALA A 217 29.17 -6.87 -22.76
N VAL A 218 27.85 -6.70 -22.62
CA VAL A 218 26.88 -6.93 -23.71
C VAL A 218 26.60 -5.64 -24.48
N GLU A 219 26.78 -5.69 -25.80
CA GLU A 219 26.53 -4.54 -26.69
C GLU A 219 25.04 -4.21 -26.84
N GLU A 220 24.18 -5.24 -26.92
CA GLU A 220 22.71 -5.09 -27.03
C GLU A 220 22.02 -5.88 -25.92
N ILE A 221 21.69 -5.21 -24.82
CA ILE A 221 21.16 -5.90 -23.64
C ILE A 221 19.82 -6.60 -23.88
N ASP A 222 19.01 -6.09 -24.81
CA ASP A 222 17.73 -6.72 -25.16
C ASP A 222 17.91 -8.11 -25.79
N THR A 223 19.06 -8.39 -26.42
CA THR A 223 19.39 -9.75 -26.92
C THR A 223 19.63 -10.74 -25.78
N LEU A 224 20.14 -10.27 -24.64
CA LEU A 224 20.30 -11.06 -23.42
C LEU A 224 18.97 -11.21 -22.67
N LEU A 225 18.20 -10.11 -22.53
CA LEU A 225 16.95 -10.09 -21.76
C LEU A 225 15.79 -10.78 -22.48
N GLY A 226 15.73 -10.67 -23.81
CA GLY A 226 14.60 -11.16 -24.61
C GLY A 226 14.31 -12.66 -24.44
N PRO A 227 15.30 -13.56 -24.59
CA PRO A 227 15.09 -14.99 -24.35
C PRO A 227 14.61 -15.33 -22.93
N LEU A 228 15.13 -14.61 -21.91
CA LEU A 228 14.73 -14.79 -20.52
C LEU A 228 13.27 -14.38 -20.31
N LEU A 229 12.88 -13.21 -20.82
CA LEU A 229 11.51 -12.70 -20.75
C LEU A 229 10.53 -13.54 -21.56
N ARG A 230 10.92 -14.12 -22.71
CA ARG A 230 10.05 -15.06 -23.44
C ARG A 230 9.74 -16.31 -22.62
N THR A 231 10.76 -16.85 -21.97
CA THR A 231 10.62 -18.03 -21.11
C THR A 231 9.70 -17.75 -19.94
N LEU A 232 9.99 -16.68 -19.19
CA LEU A 232 9.16 -16.25 -18.08
C LEU A 232 7.76 -15.81 -18.52
N GLY A 233 7.62 -15.19 -19.70
CA GLY A 233 6.36 -14.71 -20.25
C GLY A 233 5.40 -15.85 -20.55
N ARG A 234 5.92 -16.96 -21.11
CA ARG A 234 5.14 -18.19 -21.27
C ARG A 234 4.69 -18.73 -19.91
N PHE A 235 5.60 -18.81 -18.94
CA PHE A 235 5.24 -19.21 -17.58
C PHE A 235 4.15 -18.28 -17.01
N ALA A 236 4.31 -16.97 -17.07
CA ALA A 236 3.35 -16.03 -16.51
C ALA A 236 1.97 -16.10 -17.17
N MET A 237 1.90 -16.24 -18.50
CA MET A 237 0.63 -16.45 -19.20
C MET A 237 -0.12 -17.69 -18.73
N ASP A 238 0.61 -18.71 -18.30
CA ASP A 238 0.02 -19.97 -17.87
C ASP A 238 -0.48 -19.96 -16.43
N HIS A 239 0.05 -19.07 -15.59
CA HIS A 239 -0.12 -19.14 -14.14
C HIS A 239 -0.74 -17.89 -13.49
N VAL A 240 -0.76 -16.76 -14.19
CA VAL A 240 -1.38 -15.51 -13.73
C VAL A 240 -2.88 -15.56 -13.98
N TRP A 241 -3.66 -14.89 -13.14
CA TRP A 241 -5.10 -14.78 -13.40
C TRP A 241 -5.34 -13.95 -14.68
N MET A 242 -6.10 -14.53 -15.59
CA MET A 242 -6.59 -13.95 -16.85
C MET A 242 -8.06 -14.34 -17.00
N HIS A 243 -8.85 -13.54 -17.73
CA HIS A 243 -10.29 -13.79 -17.81
C HIS A 243 -10.63 -15.14 -18.49
N ASP A 244 -9.84 -15.55 -19.48
CA ASP A 244 -9.98 -16.84 -20.17
C ASP A 244 -9.61 -18.05 -19.28
N ARG A 245 -8.98 -17.82 -18.13
CA ARG A 245 -8.51 -18.84 -17.18
C ARG A 245 -8.94 -18.51 -15.76
N ASP A 246 -10.17 -18.07 -15.57
CA ASP A 246 -10.69 -17.68 -14.27
C ASP A 246 -10.99 -18.90 -13.37
N LEU A 247 -9.97 -19.41 -12.67
CA LEU A 247 -10.15 -20.49 -11.68
C LEU A 247 -10.76 -19.99 -10.37
N LEU A 248 -10.91 -18.67 -10.21
CA LEU A 248 -11.53 -18.06 -9.04
C LEU A 248 -13.05 -17.96 -9.18
N GLY A 249 -13.57 -18.04 -10.41
CA GLY A 249 -14.98 -17.76 -10.69
C GLY A 249 -15.35 -16.32 -10.33
N LEU A 250 -14.46 -15.36 -10.61
CA LEU A 250 -14.67 -13.94 -10.36
C LEU A 250 -15.94 -13.43 -11.03
N ASP A 251 -16.31 -13.93 -12.20
CA ASP A 251 -17.58 -13.53 -12.83
C ASP A 251 -18.78 -13.87 -11.94
N GLY A 252 -18.76 -15.04 -11.31
CA GLY A 252 -19.75 -15.45 -10.31
C GLY A 252 -19.71 -14.56 -9.06
N MET A 253 -18.51 -14.23 -8.57
CA MET A 253 -18.34 -13.34 -7.41
C MET A 253 -18.83 -11.92 -7.70
N ILE A 254 -18.51 -11.37 -8.86
CA ILE A 254 -18.91 -10.04 -9.31
C ILE A 254 -20.43 -10.02 -9.49
N ALA A 255 -21.02 -11.01 -10.15
CA ALA A 255 -22.47 -11.11 -10.33
C ALA A 255 -23.20 -11.18 -8.97
N ALA A 256 -22.71 -12.01 -8.05
CA ALA A 256 -23.24 -12.08 -6.69
C ALA A 256 -23.12 -10.73 -5.95
N GLN A 257 -21.99 -10.05 -6.07
CA GLN A 257 -21.78 -8.75 -5.42
C GLN A 257 -22.70 -7.66 -5.98
N VAL A 258 -22.90 -7.62 -7.30
CA VAL A 258 -23.84 -6.71 -7.95
C VAL A 258 -25.25 -6.98 -7.46
N SER A 259 -25.66 -8.25 -7.35
CA SER A 259 -26.96 -8.64 -6.80
C SER A 259 -27.16 -8.18 -5.36
N VAL A 260 -26.17 -8.36 -4.49
CA VAL A 260 -26.21 -7.88 -3.09
C VAL A 260 -26.33 -6.36 -3.03
N ASN A 261 -25.52 -5.64 -3.80
CA ASN A 261 -25.55 -4.17 -3.84
C ASN A 261 -26.89 -3.65 -4.38
N GLN A 262 -27.48 -4.34 -5.36
CA GLN A 262 -28.79 -3.99 -5.90
C GLN A 262 -29.88 -4.20 -4.84
N ALA A 263 -29.88 -5.34 -4.15
CA ALA A 263 -30.84 -5.62 -3.07
C ALA A 263 -30.71 -4.60 -1.91
N GLU A 264 -29.50 -4.15 -1.59
CA GLU A 264 -29.27 -3.11 -0.57
C GLU A 264 -29.79 -1.73 -1.01
N ARG A 265 -29.60 -1.38 -2.29
CA ARG A 265 -30.17 -0.16 -2.88
C ARG A 265 -31.69 -0.19 -2.85
N GLU A 266 -32.29 -1.29 -3.28
CA GLU A 266 -33.75 -1.48 -3.26
C GLU A 266 -34.30 -1.38 -1.83
N ARG A 267 -33.62 -1.98 -0.83
CA ARG A 267 -33.98 -1.81 0.59
C ARG A 267 -33.86 -0.36 1.06
N SER A 268 -32.79 0.33 0.68
CA SER A 268 -32.58 1.74 1.04
C SER A 268 -33.64 2.65 0.42
N GLU A 269 -34.03 2.36 -0.83
CA GLU A 269 -35.11 3.06 -1.53
C GLU A 269 -36.47 2.76 -0.90
N GLN A 270 -36.75 1.52 -0.51
CA GLN A 270 -37.96 1.15 0.23
C GLN A 270 -38.06 1.91 1.55
N ILE A 271 -36.99 1.92 2.36
CA ILE A 271 -36.93 2.68 3.62
C ILE A 271 -37.16 4.17 3.35
N ARG A 272 -36.56 4.71 2.29
CA ARG A 272 -36.75 6.12 1.90
C ARG A 272 -38.20 6.40 1.48
N GLN A 273 -38.85 5.50 0.75
CA GLN A 273 -40.26 5.62 0.37
C GLN A 273 -41.17 5.55 1.60
N GLU A 274 -40.91 4.64 2.54
CA GLU A 274 -41.65 4.54 3.80
C GLU A 274 -41.53 5.81 4.66
N LEU A 275 -40.36 6.46 4.66
CA LEU A 275 -40.14 7.73 5.38
C LEU A 275 -40.82 8.92 4.69
N ILE A 276 -40.92 8.92 3.36
CA ILE A 276 -41.56 9.99 2.59
C ILE A 276 -43.08 9.87 2.63
N GLN A 277 -43.63 8.66 2.72
CA GLN A 277 -45.07 8.48 2.83
C GLN A 277 -45.55 9.14 4.13
N PRO A 278 -46.37 10.21 4.04
CA PRO A 278 -46.87 10.87 5.22
C PRO A 278 -47.67 9.83 6.00
N ARG A 279 -47.23 9.50 7.22
CA ARG A 279 -48.02 8.64 8.10
C ARG A 279 -49.43 9.20 8.10
N PRO A 280 -50.46 8.42 7.70
CA PRO A 280 -51.82 8.92 7.71
C PRO A 280 -52.05 9.46 9.11
N VAL A 281 -52.35 10.75 9.20
CA VAL A 281 -52.72 11.38 10.47
C VAL A 281 -53.99 10.67 10.85
N VAL A 282 -53.86 9.60 11.66
CA VAL A 282 -54.98 8.94 12.28
C VAL A 282 -55.62 10.05 13.09
N ALA A 283 -56.73 10.58 12.57
CA ALA A 283 -57.52 11.58 13.23
C ALA A 283 -57.88 10.98 14.57
N ARG A 284 -57.13 11.35 15.62
CA ARG A 284 -57.50 11.00 16.98
C ARG A 284 -58.90 11.60 17.13
N PRO A 285 -59.93 10.79 17.41
CA PRO A 285 -61.24 11.34 17.67
C PRO A 285 -61.06 12.36 18.79
N ILE A 286 -61.48 13.59 18.52
CA ILE A 286 -61.55 14.65 19.51
C ILE A 286 -62.59 14.18 20.53
N MET A 287 -62.15 13.41 21.53
CA MET A 287 -62.97 13.13 22.69
C MET A 287 -63.17 14.46 23.40
N THR A 288 -64.38 14.97 23.22
CA THR A 288 -64.91 16.15 23.88
C THR A 288 -64.69 15.99 25.38
N SER A 289 -63.98 16.96 25.95
CA SER A 289 -63.76 17.13 27.37
C SER A 289 -65.10 17.13 28.12
N GLN A 290 -65.39 16.06 28.86
CA GLN A 290 -66.21 16.16 30.06
C GLN A 290 -65.26 16.10 31.25
N HIS A 291 -65.14 17.25 31.92
CA HIS A 291 -64.74 17.31 33.31
C HIS A 291 -65.70 16.44 34.13
N PRO A 292 -65.17 15.64 35.05
CA PRO A 292 -65.50 15.95 36.43
C PRO A 292 -64.28 16.01 37.34
N GLN A 293 -64.38 16.94 38.28
CA GLN A 293 -63.67 16.93 39.56
C GLN A 293 -63.76 15.55 40.21
N GLN A 294 -62.65 15.08 40.77
CA GLN A 294 -62.50 14.79 42.21
C GLN A 294 -61.28 13.89 42.44
N THR A 295 -60.35 14.43 43.23
CA THR A 295 -59.35 13.71 44.01
C THR A 295 -60.02 12.62 44.85
N PRO A 296 -59.35 11.48 45.07
CA PRO A 296 -58.68 11.35 46.37
C PRO A 296 -57.30 10.69 46.32
N ALA A 297 -56.64 10.84 47.46
CA ALA A 297 -55.31 10.40 47.82
C ALA A 297 -55.09 8.87 47.81
N ARG A 298 -53.80 8.50 47.96
CA ARG A 298 -53.15 7.17 48.07
C ARG A 298 -52.58 6.68 46.73
N GLU A 299 -51.42 6.05 46.67
CA GLU A 299 -50.52 5.48 47.69
C GLU A 299 -49.12 5.43 47.08
N ASN A 300 -48.11 5.66 47.93
CA ASN A 300 -46.71 5.45 47.59
C ASN A 300 -46.49 3.96 47.30
N ASP A 301 -46.06 3.61 46.08
CA ASP A 301 -45.38 2.34 45.84
C ASP A 301 -44.04 2.58 45.14
N HIS A 302 -43.00 2.27 45.92
CA HIS A 302 -41.62 2.19 45.51
C HIS A 302 -41.43 1.13 44.42
N ARG A 303 -40.76 1.50 43.32
CA ARG A 303 -40.15 0.52 42.41
C ARG A 303 -38.66 0.81 42.21
N PRO A 304 -37.78 -0.19 42.38
CA PRO A 304 -36.35 0.02 42.57
C PRO A 304 -35.60 0.27 41.26
N SER A 305 -34.58 1.13 41.34
CA SER A 305 -33.54 1.31 40.34
C SER A 305 -32.64 0.05 40.26
N PRO A 306 -32.19 -0.36 39.06
CA PRO A 306 -31.19 -1.42 38.94
C PRO A 306 -29.82 -0.90 39.40
N ARG A 307 -29.36 -1.46 40.52
CA ARG A 307 -28.05 -1.25 41.14
C ARG A 307 -27.02 -2.06 40.37
N ASN A 308 -26.29 -1.43 39.45
CA ASN A 308 -25.14 -2.03 38.79
C ASN A 308 -24.00 -2.13 39.81
N GLN A 309 -23.67 -3.36 40.23
CA GLN A 309 -22.57 -3.67 41.13
C GLN A 309 -21.25 -3.60 40.37
N THR A 310 -20.44 -2.60 40.71
CA THR A 310 -19.03 -2.52 40.31
C THR A 310 -18.24 -3.51 41.16
N GLN A 311 -17.77 -4.61 40.55
CA GLN A 311 -16.78 -5.49 41.17
C GLN A 311 -15.39 -4.82 41.16
N PRO A 312 -14.62 -4.86 42.25
CA PRO A 312 -13.21 -4.47 42.23
C PRO A 312 -12.36 -5.58 41.62
N ARG A 313 -11.67 -5.27 40.52
CA ARG A 313 -10.60 -6.13 39.95
C ARG A 313 -9.38 -6.12 40.90
N PRO A 314 -8.75 -7.29 41.15
CA PRO A 314 -7.49 -7.34 41.89
C PRO A 314 -6.34 -6.80 41.03
N SER A 315 -5.53 -5.94 41.64
CA SER A 315 -4.29 -5.38 41.13
C SER A 315 -3.21 -6.45 41.02
N GLN A 316 -2.92 -6.93 39.80
CA GLN A 316 -1.69 -7.67 39.52
C GLN A 316 -0.55 -6.67 39.29
N GLN A 317 0.44 -6.72 40.19
CA GLN A 317 1.72 -6.04 40.05
C GLN A 317 2.53 -6.69 38.93
N ALA A 318 2.87 -5.91 37.90
CA ALA A 318 3.89 -6.30 36.93
C ALA A 318 5.29 -6.06 37.54
N PRO A 319 6.27 -6.96 37.32
CA PRO A 319 7.62 -6.79 37.81
C PRO A 319 8.34 -5.66 37.07
N ARG A 320 9.03 -4.82 37.85
CA ARG A 320 9.98 -3.80 37.35
C ARG A 320 11.07 -4.49 36.53
N ARG A 321 11.21 -4.06 35.28
CA ARG A 321 12.34 -4.41 34.41
C ARG A 321 13.34 -3.26 34.49
N ASP A 322 14.51 -3.53 35.04
CA ASP A 322 15.63 -2.60 35.11
C ASP A 322 16.09 -2.22 33.70
N ALA A 323 16.20 -0.91 33.46
CA ALA A 323 16.81 -0.36 32.26
C ALA A 323 18.35 -0.34 32.43
N PRO A 324 19.13 -0.85 31.46
CA PRO A 324 20.58 -0.71 31.51
C PRO A 324 21.00 0.73 31.22
N GLN A 325 21.88 1.25 32.08
CA GLN A 325 22.63 2.49 31.90
C GLN A 325 23.47 2.42 30.63
N SER A 326 23.16 3.25 29.63
CA SER A 326 24.06 3.50 28.50
C SER A 326 25.10 4.53 28.92
N GLN A 327 26.33 4.04 29.12
CA GLN A 327 27.51 4.87 29.28
C GLN A 327 27.83 5.57 27.96
N SER A 328 27.75 6.89 27.95
CA SER A 328 28.20 7.75 26.86
C SER A 328 29.73 7.78 26.82
N GLY A 329 30.32 6.90 26.01
CA GLY A 329 31.73 6.93 25.65
C GLY A 329 32.05 8.19 24.83
N ARG A 330 32.98 9.00 25.38
CA ARG A 330 33.60 10.16 24.71
C ARG A 330 34.22 9.75 23.38
N ARG A 331 33.82 10.44 22.30
CA ARG A 331 34.50 10.38 20.99
C ARG A 331 35.56 11.49 20.93
N PRO A 332 36.81 11.21 20.52
CA PRO A 332 37.86 12.21 20.43
C PRO A 332 37.64 13.16 19.24
N GLU A 333 37.85 14.46 19.50
CA GLU A 333 37.85 15.54 18.51
C GLU A 333 39.03 15.40 17.54
N ALA A 334 38.73 15.53 16.25
CA ALA A 334 39.73 15.72 15.19
C ALA A 334 39.81 17.22 14.82
N PRO A 335 40.98 17.72 14.41
CA PRO A 335 41.26 19.16 14.31
C PRO A 335 40.54 19.80 13.12
N ARG A 336 39.83 20.91 13.41
CA ARG A 336 39.22 21.78 12.40
C ARG A 336 40.29 22.55 11.65
N ARG A 337 40.28 22.45 10.31
CA ARG A 337 40.99 23.35 9.40
C ARG A 337 40.31 24.72 9.41
N GLU A 338 41.11 25.74 9.68
CA GLU A 338 40.75 27.15 9.57
C GLU A 338 40.41 27.50 8.11
N SER A 339 39.29 28.18 7.90
CA SER A 339 38.96 28.86 6.66
C SER A 339 38.83 30.37 6.95
N PRO A 340 39.27 31.26 6.05
CA PRO A 340 39.39 32.68 6.35
C PRO A 340 38.03 33.37 6.49
N ALA A 341 37.96 34.28 7.46
CA ALA A 341 36.81 35.11 7.78
C ALA A 341 36.42 36.06 6.64
N GLN A 342 35.17 35.95 6.19
CA GLN A 342 34.48 37.03 5.47
C GLN A 342 33.71 37.89 6.46
N ALA A 343 33.97 39.19 6.42
CA ALA A 343 33.32 40.19 7.25
C ALA A 343 31.81 40.31 6.94
N PRO A 344 30.93 40.33 7.95
CA PRO A 344 29.50 40.56 7.72
C PRO A 344 29.21 42.05 7.52
N ALA A 345 28.59 42.38 6.38
CA ALA A 345 27.99 43.67 6.14
C ALA A 345 26.76 43.86 7.04
N ALA A 346 26.73 44.97 7.78
CA ALA A 346 25.65 45.33 8.70
C ALA A 346 24.34 45.62 7.92
N ALA A 347 23.39 44.70 7.98
CA ALA A 347 22.02 44.91 7.53
C ALA A 347 21.18 45.50 8.67
N ALA A 348 20.63 46.69 8.44
CA ALA A 348 19.76 47.40 9.36
C ALA A 348 18.52 46.58 9.75
N ALA A 349 18.27 46.46 11.06
CA ALA A 349 17.15 45.73 11.63
C ALA A 349 15.81 46.42 11.29
N ARG A 350 14.94 45.70 10.57
CA ARG A 350 13.54 46.12 10.39
C ARG A 350 12.73 45.83 11.67
N PRO A 351 11.83 46.73 12.09
CA PRO A 351 10.98 46.53 13.27
C PRO A 351 10.03 45.34 13.06
N GLN A 352 10.11 44.34 13.93
CA GLN A 352 9.20 43.20 13.95
C GLN A 352 7.85 43.64 14.52
N LYS A 353 6.76 43.43 13.75
CA LYS A 353 5.39 43.59 14.26
C LYS A 353 5.14 42.57 15.38
N PRO A 354 4.44 42.95 16.46
CA PRO A 354 4.11 42.06 17.56
C PRO A 354 3.31 40.86 17.05
N ARG A 355 3.82 39.66 17.34
CA ARG A 355 3.20 38.38 17.00
C ARG A 355 1.93 38.23 17.87
N PRO A 356 0.76 37.92 17.29
CA PRO A 356 -0.46 37.75 18.06
C PRO A 356 -0.31 36.61 19.09
N PRO A 357 -1.00 36.69 20.24
CA PRO A 357 -0.92 35.69 21.29
C PRO A 357 -1.35 34.32 20.75
N ARG A 358 -0.50 33.32 20.97
CA ARG A 358 -0.71 31.93 20.57
C ARG A 358 -1.90 31.38 21.37
N GLN A 359 -3.02 31.11 20.72
CA GLN A 359 -4.18 30.53 21.39
C GLN A 359 -3.85 29.10 21.82
N GLU A 360 -4.08 28.77 23.09
CA GLU A 360 -3.81 27.44 23.64
C GLU A 360 -4.82 26.43 23.11
N LYS A 361 -4.31 25.38 22.44
CA LYS A 361 -5.13 24.26 21.94
C LYS A 361 -5.60 23.42 23.12
N ARG A 362 -6.92 23.17 23.21
CA ARG A 362 -7.52 22.37 24.28
C ARG A 362 -7.99 21.01 23.74
N PRO A 363 -7.81 19.91 24.51
CA PRO A 363 -8.43 18.62 24.20
C PRO A 363 -9.94 18.75 24.18
N ILE A 364 -10.60 18.03 23.27
CA ILE A 364 -12.05 18.16 23.08
C ILE A 364 -12.81 17.05 23.81
N THR A 365 -13.93 17.40 24.43
CA THR A 365 -14.82 16.45 25.14
C THR A 365 -16.13 16.15 24.39
N SER A 366 -16.52 16.97 23.43
CA SER A 366 -17.67 16.75 22.53
C SER A 366 -17.55 17.66 21.30
N VAL A 367 -17.95 17.18 20.12
CA VAL A 367 -17.84 17.96 18.87
C VAL A 367 -19.04 17.77 17.97
N ASP A 368 -19.64 18.86 17.53
CA ASP A 368 -20.74 18.83 16.57
C ASP A 368 -20.25 18.40 15.16
N PRO A 369 -21.04 17.59 14.43
CA PRO A 369 -20.81 17.34 13.01
C PRO A 369 -20.69 18.66 12.21
N GLY A 370 -19.66 18.76 11.39
CA GLY A 370 -19.30 19.94 10.62
C GLY A 370 -18.21 20.81 11.27
N ALA A 371 -17.87 20.57 12.54
CA ALA A 371 -16.81 21.32 13.20
C ALA A 371 -15.41 21.00 12.64
N HIS A 372 -14.54 22.00 12.69
CA HIS A 372 -13.14 21.90 12.30
C HIS A 372 -12.28 21.54 13.51
N VAL A 373 -11.49 20.47 13.38
CA VAL A 373 -10.57 19.98 14.41
C VAL A 373 -9.19 19.78 13.82
N TYR A 374 -8.15 19.80 14.66
CA TYR A 374 -6.79 19.46 14.28
C TYR A 374 -6.40 18.12 14.87
N LEU A 375 -5.79 17.25 14.06
CA LEU A 375 -5.32 15.96 14.54
C LEU A 375 -4.03 16.14 15.35
N ALA A 376 -3.97 15.63 16.56
CA ALA A 376 -2.84 15.75 17.47
C ALA A 376 -1.77 14.68 17.22
N THR A 377 -2.19 13.49 16.76
CA THR A 377 -1.34 12.30 16.62
C THR A 377 -1.50 11.66 15.23
N GLY A 378 -0.66 10.67 14.94
CA GLY A 378 -0.74 9.88 13.70
C GLY A 378 -0.13 10.57 12.46
N PRO A 379 -0.28 9.95 11.27
CA PRO A 379 0.35 10.41 10.03
C PRO A 379 -0.19 11.76 9.53
N PHE A 380 -1.32 12.21 10.09
CA PHE A 380 -1.97 13.48 9.76
C PHE A 380 -1.87 14.50 10.90
N ALA A 381 -0.96 14.31 11.86
CA ALA A 381 -0.76 15.24 12.97
C ALA A 381 -0.53 16.68 12.45
N GLY A 382 -1.22 17.64 13.05
CA GLY A 382 -1.24 19.06 12.70
C GLY A 382 -2.13 19.41 11.50
N LYS A 383 -2.80 18.45 10.86
CA LYS A 383 -3.74 18.73 9.77
C LYS A 383 -5.14 19.02 10.30
N GLU A 384 -5.80 19.96 9.62
CA GLU A 384 -7.21 20.29 9.84
C GLU A 384 -8.10 19.19 9.24
N ALA A 385 -9.14 18.82 9.98
CA ALA A 385 -10.13 17.83 9.64
C ALA A 385 -11.53 18.36 9.93
N ILE A 386 -12.52 17.91 9.15
CA ILE A 386 -13.94 18.23 9.38
C ILE A 386 -14.60 17.02 10.02
N VAL A 387 -15.23 17.18 11.19
CA VAL A 387 -15.98 16.11 11.84
C VAL A 387 -17.23 15.80 11.01
N LEU A 388 -17.43 14.54 10.64
CA LEU A 388 -18.61 14.08 9.91
C LEU A 388 -19.67 13.53 10.86
N SER A 389 -19.25 12.80 11.88
CA SER A 389 -20.14 12.18 12.88
C SER A 389 -19.35 11.70 14.09
N GLU A 390 -19.95 11.75 15.27
CA GLU A 390 -19.45 11.13 16.49
C GLU A 390 -19.91 9.66 16.57
N LEU A 391 -19.01 8.77 16.99
CA LEU A 391 -19.27 7.35 17.16
C LEU A 391 -19.41 6.99 18.66
N PRO A 392 -20.16 5.93 19.03
CA PRO A 392 -20.50 5.61 20.43
C PRO A 392 -19.31 5.28 21.35
N ASP A 393 -18.14 5.04 20.78
CA ASP A 393 -16.92 4.58 21.45
C ASP A 393 -15.90 5.70 21.68
N GLY A 394 -16.33 6.97 21.59
CA GLY A 394 -15.44 8.12 21.74
C GLY A 394 -14.53 8.34 20.53
N HIS A 395 -14.89 7.77 19.38
CA HIS A 395 -14.23 8.08 18.11
C HIS A 395 -15.03 9.09 17.30
N LEU A 396 -14.33 9.81 16.43
CA LEU A 396 -14.90 10.72 15.45
C LEU A 396 -14.61 10.18 14.07
N ARG A 397 -15.63 10.15 13.20
CA ARG A 397 -15.41 10.02 11.77
C ARG A 397 -15.10 11.41 11.23
N VAL A 398 -13.89 11.62 10.73
CA VAL A 398 -13.39 12.91 10.26
C VAL A 398 -12.98 12.85 8.79
N ARG A 399 -13.00 14.00 8.12
CA ARG A 399 -12.53 14.18 6.76
C ARG A 399 -11.30 15.08 6.72
N VAL A 400 -10.18 14.57 6.24
CA VAL A 400 -8.92 15.31 6.02
C VAL A 400 -8.70 15.43 4.51
N GLY A 401 -8.94 16.63 3.97
CA GLY A 401 -8.96 16.82 2.50
C GLY A 401 -10.02 15.96 1.82
N ILE A 402 -9.60 15.04 0.95
CA ILE A 402 -10.48 14.08 0.25
C ILE A 402 -10.68 12.76 1.01
N MET A 403 -9.91 12.53 2.08
CA MET A 403 -9.90 11.24 2.79
C MET A 403 -10.85 11.28 3.98
N GLN A 404 -11.56 10.17 4.22
CA GLN A 404 -12.35 9.96 5.43
C GLN A 404 -11.67 8.90 6.30
N MET A 405 -11.61 9.13 7.62
CA MET A 405 -11.01 8.21 8.58
C MET A 405 -11.72 8.30 9.93
N THR A 406 -11.46 7.31 10.78
CA THR A 406 -11.92 7.30 12.17
C THR A 406 -10.73 7.61 13.08
N VAL A 407 -10.89 8.55 14.01
CA VAL A 407 -9.85 8.98 14.96
C VAL A 407 -10.42 9.00 16.37
N GLU A 408 -9.59 8.79 17.38
CA GLU A 408 -10.03 8.94 18.77
C GLU A 408 -10.27 10.43 19.09
N MET A 409 -11.34 10.74 19.84
CA MET A 409 -11.70 12.12 20.16
C MET A 409 -10.61 12.85 20.95
N LYS A 410 -9.84 12.13 21.78
CA LYS A 410 -8.71 12.68 22.54
C LYS A 410 -7.54 13.14 21.66
N ASP A 411 -7.46 12.60 20.44
CA ASP A 411 -6.44 12.95 19.45
C ASP A 411 -6.89 14.12 18.56
N CYS A 412 -8.00 14.79 18.89
CA CYS A 412 -8.49 15.97 18.19
C CYS A 412 -8.37 17.23 19.09
N LEU A 413 -7.98 18.35 18.49
CA LEU A 413 -7.83 19.65 19.14
C LEU A 413 -8.72 20.70 18.46
N THR A 414 -9.38 21.55 19.23
CA THR A 414 -10.11 22.73 18.72
C THR A 414 -9.26 24.00 18.80
N GLY A 415 -9.43 24.89 17.82
CA GLY A 415 -8.78 26.20 17.77
C GLY A 415 -8.02 26.45 16.46
N ARG A 416 -8.10 27.67 15.91
CA ARG A 416 -7.28 28.12 14.75
C ARG A 416 -5.86 28.45 15.22
N ASP A 417 -4.86 28.11 14.41
CA ASP A 417 -3.50 28.68 14.54
C ASP A 417 -3.47 30.17 14.14
#